data_AF-A0A1G2WFX3-F1
#
_entry.id   AF-A0A1G2WFX3-F1
#
_cell.length_a   1.000
_cell.length_b   1.000
_cell.length_c   1.000
_cell.angle_alpha   90.00
_cell.angle_beta   90.00
_cell.angle_gamma   90.00
#
_symmetry.space_group_name_H-M   'P 1'
#
loop_
_entity.id
_entity.type
_entity.pdbx_description
1 polymer ?
#
loop_
_entity_poly.entity_id
_entity_poly.type
_entity_poly.pdbx_seq_one_letter_code
_entity_poly.pdbx_strand_id
1 'polypeptide(L)'
;MSDSIYSLRMHANRQGSHLSGCERLAVAQDLERLAAEMVGRALRHPRGRAEQIRLSVDLVPTEAIRHGRLLDLHTLHVDDYRQGRQAARQLLLGAGVQVLAADAAIAGIAQGAAVNGCSMRGAMLVDAVTGARLEADPSRGVRASRMDLTPAAEGELRRRLAPRGLDNPHVREALVLATKVLSAPQVLAELCWSDDPDYTAGYVATRDRGYVRFPHLKPLGDERGGRAFFVRGAGLDLDALSGFLEHSVLLIDEVGEIGGTSIWKEGPCAN
;
A
#
# COMPACT_ATOMS: atom_id res chain seq x y z
N MET A 1 -12.19 27.58 -13.42
CA MET A 1 -11.29 27.59 -12.24
C MET A 1 -11.18 26.14 -11.80
N SER A 2 -9.99 25.56 -11.67
CA SER A 2 -9.90 24.21 -11.11
C SER A 2 -10.28 24.29 -9.63
N ASP A 3 -11.12 23.37 -9.16
CA ASP A 3 -11.48 23.33 -7.76
C ASP A 3 -10.25 23.07 -6.90
N SER A 4 -10.09 23.85 -5.83
CA SER A 4 -9.00 23.69 -4.88
C SER A 4 -9.08 22.32 -4.20
N ILE A 5 -7.94 21.61 -4.17
CA ILE A 5 -7.82 20.31 -3.52
C ILE A 5 -7.30 20.48 -2.09
N TYR A 6 -7.87 19.74 -1.16
CA TYR A 6 -7.50 19.69 0.24
C TYR A 6 -7.07 18.28 0.63
N SER A 7 -6.06 18.17 1.47
CA SER A 7 -5.62 16.94 2.12
C SER A 7 -6.33 16.80 3.46
N LEU A 8 -7.28 15.86 3.55
CA LEU A 8 -7.95 15.47 4.79
C LEU A 8 -7.27 14.25 5.36
N ARG A 9 -6.83 14.31 6.62
CA ARG A 9 -6.16 13.19 7.29
C ARG A 9 -6.77 13.00 8.67
N MET A 10 -7.10 11.76 9.00
CA MET A 10 -7.64 11.39 10.30
C MET A 10 -6.77 10.34 10.97
N HIS A 11 -6.55 10.53 12.27
CA HIS A 11 -5.87 9.58 13.13
C HIS A 11 -6.65 9.40 14.44
N ALA A 12 -6.89 8.16 14.83
CA ALA A 12 -7.63 7.81 16.03
C ALA A 12 -6.87 6.80 16.90
N ASN A 13 -6.93 7.03 18.21
CA ASN A 13 -6.27 6.21 19.23
C ASN A 13 -7.26 5.71 20.28
N ARG A 14 -6.91 4.57 20.90
CA ARG A 14 -7.57 3.99 22.07
C ARG A 14 -6.49 3.45 23.01
N GLN A 15 -6.54 3.79 24.30
CA GLN A 15 -5.57 3.35 25.31
C GLN A 15 -4.12 3.63 24.90
N GLY A 16 -3.86 4.80 24.32
CA GLY A 16 -2.53 5.20 23.84
C GLY A 16 -2.04 4.47 22.57
N SER A 17 -2.80 3.51 22.04
CA SER A 17 -2.45 2.73 20.85
C SER A 17 -3.23 3.19 19.62
N HIS A 18 -2.62 3.02 18.43
CA HIS A 18 -3.27 3.31 17.15
C HIS A 18 -4.51 2.43 16.95
N LEU A 19 -5.65 3.05 16.64
CA LEU A 19 -6.90 2.34 16.39
C LEU A 19 -7.29 2.40 14.90
N SER A 20 -7.25 3.57 14.30
CA SER A 20 -7.68 3.79 12.92
C SER A 20 -6.99 5.01 12.31
N GLY A 21 -6.81 4.98 10.99
CA GLY A 21 -6.36 6.12 10.21
C GLY A 21 -6.89 6.05 8.79
N CYS A 22 -7.14 7.22 8.21
CA CYS A 22 -7.49 7.34 6.80
C CYS A 22 -7.15 8.73 6.28
N GLU A 23 -7.09 8.85 4.97
CA GLU A 23 -6.81 10.12 4.29
C GLU A 23 -7.61 10.21 3.00
N ARG A 24 -7.86 11.45 2.55
CA ARG A 24 -8.48 11.77 1.27
C ARG A 24 -7.89 13.04 0.68
N LEU A 25 -7.82 13.11 -0.65
CA LEU A 25 -7.65 14.36 -1.39
C LEU A 25 -9.01 14.73 -2.00
N ALA A 26 -9.55 15.90 -1.63
CA ALA A 26 -10.91 16.26 -2.02
C ALA A 26 -11.09 17.74 -2.26
N VAL A 27 -12.14 18.08 -2.99
CA VAL A 27 -12.60 19.46 -3.21
C VAL A 27 -13.38 19.98 -2.01
N ALA A 28 -13.49 21.31 -1.89
CA ALA A 28 -14.13 21.98 -0.75
C ALA A 28 -15.55 21.47 -0.43
N GLN A 29 -16.35 21.19 -1.46
CA GLN A 29 -17.74 20.73 -1.32
C GLN A 29 -17.87 19.34 -0.67
N ASP A 30 -16.81 18.53 -0.67
CA ASP A 30 -16.84 17.17 -0.11
C ASP A 30 -16.31 17.11 1.34
N LEU A 31 -15.72 18.19 1.85
CA LEU A 31 -14.97 18.18 3.11
C LEU A 31 -15.82 17.77 4.32
N GLU A 32 -17.02 18.34 4.45
CA GLU A 32 -17.91 18.07 5.60
C GLU A 32 -18.32 16.59 5.64
N ARG A 33 -18.78 16.08 4.48
CA ARG A 33 -19.19 14.68 4.33
C ARG A 33 -18.04 13.73 4.65
N LEU A 34 -16.87 13.97 4.05
CA LEU A 34 -15.70 13.13 4.28
C LEU A 34 -15.22 13.19 5.74
N ALA A 35 -15.21 14.37 6.37
CA ALA A 35 -14.85 14.50 7.77
C ALA A 35 -15.79 13.69 8.67
N ALA A 36 -17.10 13.76 8.44
CA ALA A 36 -18.09 12.97 9.17
C ALA A 36 -17.90 11.46 8.97
N GLU A 37 -17.61 11.01 7.75
CA GLU A 37 -17.31 9.60 7.44
C GLU A 37 -16.06 9.11 8.18
N MET A 38 -14.97 9.89 8.18
CA MET A 38 -13.72 9.56 8.86
C MET A 38 -13.90 9.48 10.38
N VAL A 39 -14.57 10.47 10.98
CA VAL A 39 -14.91 10.46 12.42
C VAL A 39 -15.79 9.27 12.75
N GLY A 40 -16.80 9.00 11.93
CA GLY A 40 -17.69 7.85 12.08
C GLY A 40 -16.94 6.50 12.04
N ARG A 41 -15.97 6.35 11.13
CA ARG A 41 -15.09 5.17 11.04
C ARG A 41 -14.31 4.94 12.34
N ALA A 42 -13.79 6.01 12.95
CA ALA A 42 -13.05 5.90 14.21
C ALA A 42 -13.96 5.55 15.41
N LEU A 43 -15.19 6.06 15.44
CA LEU A 43 -16.14 5.80 16.53
C LEU A 43 -16.76 4.39 16.48
N ARG A 44 -16.86 3.79 15.29
CA ARG A 44 -17.48 2.48 15.04
C ARG A 44 -16.47 1.39 14.63
N HIS A 45 -15.20 1.56 14.97
CA HIS A 45 -14.16 0.62 14.56
C HIS A 45 -14.39 -0.77 15.20
N PRO A 46 -14.17 -1.90 14.48
CA PRO A 46 -14.42 -3.25 15.01
C PRO A 46 -13.64 -3.58 16.29
N ARG A 47 -12.42 -3.04 16.41
CA ARG A 47 -11.59 -3.12 17.64
C ARG A 47 -12.04 -2.18 18.78
N GLY A 48 -13.22 -1.58 18.65
CA GLY A 48 -13.87 -0.70 19.61
C GLY A 48 -13.75 0.79 19.31
N ARG A 49 -14.31 1.63 20.20
CA ARG A 49 -14.47 3.07 19.99
C ARG A 49 -13.19 3.85 20.30
N ALA A 50 -12.86 4.82 19.45
CA ALA A 50 -11.76 5.76 19.69
C ALA A 50 -12.00 6.67 20.91
N GLU A 51 -10.94 6.91 21.69
CA GLU A 51 -10.91 7.86 22.81
C GLU A 51 -10.36 9.22 22.38
N GLN A 52 -9.49 9.23 21.37
CA GLN A 52 -8.96 10.45 20.76
C GLN A 52 -9.07 10.33 19.24
N ILE A 53 -9.59 11.38 18.60
CA ILE A 53 -9.65 11.53 17.14
C ILE A 53 -9.02 12.88 16.80
N ARG A 54 -8.05 12.89 15.88
CA ARG A 54 -7.47 14.10 15.30
C ARG A 54 -7.76 14.09 13.81
N LEU A 55 -8.32 15.18 13.32
CA LEU A 55 -8.60 15.39 11.90
C LEU A 55 -7.92 16.70 11.48
N SER A 56 -7.17 16.67 10.38
CA SER A 56 -6.58 17.85 9.76
C SER A 56 -7.13 18.02 8.35
N VAL A 57 -7.32 19.25 7.92
CA VAL A 57 -7.72 19.63 6.57
C VAL A 57 -6.79 20.73 6.11
N ASP A 58 -5.94 20.42 5.15
CA ASP A 58 -4.87 21.31 4.68
C ASP A 58 -5.11 21.61 3.19
N LEU A 59 -5.14 22.90 2.80
CA LEU A 59 -5.17 23.27 1.37
C LEU A 59 -3.88 22.80 0.70
N VAL A 60 -4.00 22.15 -0.46
CA VAL A 60 -2.85 21.71 -1.25
C VAL A 60 -2.52 22.77 -2.30
N PRO A 61 -1.27 23.27 -2.36
CA PRO A 61 -0.83 24.13 -3.45
C PRO A 61 -1.01 23.42 -4.80
N THR A 62 -1.65 24.07 -5.77
CA THR A 62 -1.99 23.45 -7.06
C THR A 62 -0.74 22.95 -7.78
N GLU A 63 0.36 23.69 -7.72
CA GLU A 63 1.66 23.35 -8.30
C GLU A 63 2.34 22.13 -7.66
N ALA A 64 1.93 21.73 -6.45
CA ALA A 64 2.44 20.56 -5.75
C ALA A 64 1.69 19.26 -6.12
N ILE A 65 0.53 19.37 -6.80
CA ILE A 65 -0.30 18.22 -7.18
C ILE A 65 0.29 17.59 -8.43
N ARG A 66 0.79 16.36 -8.28
CA ARG A 66 1.17 15.53 -9.43
C ARG A 66 -0.03 14.69 -9.85
N HIS A 67 -0.26 14.61 -11.15
CA HIS A 67 -1.21 13.67 -11.74
C HIS A 67 -0.50 12.40 -12.21
N GLY A 68 -1.24 11.32 -12.39
CA GLY A 68 -0.66 10.04 -12.76
C GLY A 68 -1.68 8.96 -13.04
N ARG A 69 -1.18 7.88 -13.63
CA ARG A 69 -1.96 6.70 -14.02
C ARG A 69 -1.76 5.58 -13.00
N LEU A 70 -2.84 4.88 -12.64
CA LEU A 70 -2.74 3.65 -11.84
C LEU A 70 -1.84 2.61 -12.53
N LEU A 71 -1.14 1.83 -11.71
CA LEU A 71 -0.50 0.61 -12.19
C LEU A 71 -1.52 -0.34 -12.84
N ASP A 72 -1.06 -1.08 -13.84
CA ASP A 72 -1.86 -2.15 -14.42
C ASP A 72 -2.07 -3.25 -13.38
N LEU A 73 -3.31 -3.66 -13.16
CA LEU A 73 -3.67 -4.71 -12.23
C LEU A 73 -3.86 -6.03 -12.97
N HIS A 74 -3.19 -7.08 -12.51
CA HIS A 74 -3.53 -8.45 -12.90
C HIS A 74 -3.55 -9.36 -11.68
N THR A 75 -4.32 -10.44 -11.75
CA THR A 75 -4.36 -11.44 -10.67
C THR A 75 -3.57 -12.68 -11.10
N LEU A 76 -2.68 -13.12 -10.22
CA LEU A 76 -1.97 -14.37 -10.33
C LEU A 76 -2.58 -15.35 -9.33
N HIS A 77 -3.33 -16.33 -9.85
CA HIS A 77 -3.97 -17.35 -9.05
C HIS A 77 -2.94 -18.29 -8.47
N VAL A 78 -3.13 -18.58 -7.17
CA VAL A 78 -2.35 -19.52 -6.39
C VAL A 78 -3.29 -20.32 -5.48
N ASP A 79 -2.95 -21.57 -5.22
CA ASP A 79 -3.76 -22.53 -4.47
C ASP A 79 -3.76 -22.23 -2.97
N ASP A 80 -2.62 -21.80 -2.43
CA ASP A 80 -2.45 -21.48 -1.02
C ASP A 80 -1.42 -20.36 -0.79
N TYR A 81 -1.28 -19.94 0.47
CA TYR A 81 -0.35 -18.87 0.83
C TYR A 81 1.12 -19.22 0.63
N ARG A 82 1.49 -20.51 0.66
CA ARG A 82 2.88 -20.94 0.47
C ARG A 82 3.27 -20.76 -1.00
N GLN A 83 2.40 -21.23 -1.89
CA GLN A 83 2.53 -21.03 -3.33
C GLN A 83 2.49 -19.53 -3.67
N GLY A 84 1.59 -18.77 -3.03
CA GLY A 84 1.55 -17.32 -3.12
C GLY A 84 2.86 -16.63 -2.75
N ARG A 85 3.45 -16.99 -1.61
CA ARG A 85 4.74 -16.43 -1.18
C ARG A 85 5.88 -16.82 -2.11
N GLN A 86 5.88 -18.05 -2.64
CA GLN A 86 6.87 -18.48 -3.62
C GLN A 86 6.77 -17.70 -4.94
N ALA A 87 5.55 -17.49 -5.44
CA ALA A 87 5.30 -16.70 -6.64
C ALA A 87 5.66 -15.22 -6.43
N ALA A 88 5.30 -14.64 -5.29
CA ALA A 88 5.68 -13.28 -4.89
C ALA A 88 7.22 -13.13 -4.85
N ARG A 89 7.91 -14.10 -4.26
CA ARG A 89 9.38 -14.15 -4.23
C ARG A 89 9.95 -14.13 -5.65
N GLN A 90 9.46 -14.97 -6.57
CA GLN A 90 9.95 -14.98 -7.95
C GLN A 90 9.77 -13.64 -8.67
N LEU A 91 8.65 -12.95 -8.45
CA LEU A 91 8.43 -11.61 -9.02
C LEU A 91 9.42 -10.58 -8.46
N LEU A 92 9.70 -10.62 -7.15
CA LEU A 92 10.71 -9.76 -6.54
C LEU A 92 12.10 -10.01 -7.14
N LEU A 93 12.48 -11.27 -7.34
CA LEU A 93 13.74 -11.62 -8.00
C LEU A 93 13.79 -11.08 -9.44
N GLY A 94 12.70 -11.22 -10.19
CA GLY A 94 12.56 -10.65 -11.54
C GLY A 94 12.70 -9.12 -11.57
N ALA A 95 12.32 -8.43 -10.49
CA ALA A 95 12.48 -6.99 -10.31
C ALA A 95 13.90 -6.56 -9.88
N GLY A 96 14.82 -7.52 -9.73
CA GLY A 96 16.19 -7.27 -9.30
C GLY A 96 16.39 -7.17 -7.78
N VAL A 97 15.42 -7.65 -6.98
CA VAL A 97 15.60 -7.88 -5.54
C VAL A 97 16.37 -9.19 -5.35
N GLN A 98 17.41 -9.19 -4.51
CA GLN A 98 18.20 -10.37 -4.23
C GLN A 98 17.45 -11.35 -3.33
N VAL A 99 17.82 -12.63 -3.44
CA VAL A 99 17.25 -13.75 -2.66
C VAL A 99 17.18 -13.43 -1.17
N LEU A 100 18.30 -12.97 -0.60
CA LEU A 100 18.37 -12.63 0.82
C LEU A 100 17.36 -11.55 1.22
N ALA A 101 17.22 -10.49 0.41
CA ALA A 101 16.30 -9.39 0.69
C ALA A 101 14.83 -9.80 0.55
N ALA A 102 14.50 -10.57 -0.49
CA ALA A 102 13.14 -11.08 -0.69
C ALA A 102 12.71 -12.01 0.46
N ASP A 103 13.58 -12.95 0.85
CA ASP A 103 13.31 -13.92 1.91
C ASP A 103 13.21 -13.22 3.28
N ALA A 104 14.10 -12.26 3.57
CA ALA A 104 14.06 -11.46 4.79
C ALA A 104 12.77 -10.64 4.89
N ALA A 105 12.32 -10.01 3.82
CA ALA A 105 11.07 -9.23 3.82
C ALA A 105 9.84 -10.11 4.01
N ILE A 106 9.75 -11.26 3.31
CA ILE A 106 8.63 -12.21 3.48
C ILE A 106 8.60 -12.73 4.92
N ALA A 107 9.75 -13.13 5.47
CA ALA A 107 9.85 -13.59 6.84
C ALA A 107 9.47 -12.47 7.84
N GLY A 108 9.97 -11.26 7.64
CA GLY A 108 9.71 -10.11 8.49
C GLY A 108 8.23 -9.76 8.57
N ILE A 109 7.52 -9.70 7.44
CA ILE A 109 6.07 -9.45 7.45
C ILE A 109 5.33 -10.64 8.11
N ALA A 110 5.73 -11.89 7.84
CA ALA A 110 5.09 -13.08 8.40
C ALA A 110 5.28 -13.24 9.91
N GLN A 111 6.36 -12.68 10.47
CA GLN A 111 6.67 -12.73 11.90
C GLN A 111 6.15 -11.51 12.66
N GLY A 112 5.65 -10.48 11.95
CA GLY A 112 5.30 -9.19 12.52
C GLY A 112 6.50 -8.26 12.52
N ALA A 113 6.53 -7.34 11.55
CA ALA A 113 7.72 -6.56 11.25
C ALA A 113 8.06 -5.48 12.31
N ALA A 114 7.14 -5.13 13.22
CA ALA A 114 7.44 -4.19 14.30
C ALA A 114 8.30 -4.85 15.40
N VAL A 115 9.01 -4.04 16.18
CA VAL A 115 9.93 -4.52 17.24
C VAL A 115 9.23 -5.41 18.30
N ASN A 116 7.93 -5.21 18.50
CA ASN A 116 7.11 -5.99 19.43
C ASN A 116 6.47 -7.25 18.80
N GLY A 117 6.81 -7.59 17.54
CA GLY A 117 6.24 -8.73 16.82
C GLY A 117 4.83 -8.48 16.27
N CYS A 118 4.35 -7.23 16.26
CA CYS A 118 3.10 -6.84 15.61
C CYS A 118 3.33 -6.35 14.17
N SER A 119 2.25 -6.15 13.42
CA SER A 119 2.28 -5.44 12.14
C SER A 119 2.76 -3.98 12.33
N MET A 120 3.60 -3.50 11.42
CA MET A 120 4.02 -2.10 11.40
C MET A 120 2.89 -1.18 10.95
N ARG A 121 2.94 0.09 11.38
CA ARG A 121 1.98 1.13 10.94
C ARG A 121 2.24 1.64 9.51
N GLY A 122 3.48 1.53 9.06
CA GLY A 122 3.96 1.85 7.71
C GLY A 122 4.69 0.66 7.11
N ALA A 123 5.57 0.92 6.15
CA ALA A 123 6.36 -0.11 5.47
C ALA A 123 7.79 -0.21 6.03
N MET A 124 8.35 -1.42 5.95
CA MET A 124 9.81 -1.58 5.98
C MET A 124 10.40 -0.95 4.72
N LEU A 125 11.53 -0.26 4.85
CA LEU A 125 12.35 0.16 3.74
C LEU A 125 13.53 -0.80 3.65
N VAL A 126 13.55 -1.67 2.64
CA VAL A 126 14.47 -2.81 2.58
C VAL A 126 15.51 -2.58 1.49
N ASP A 127 16.79 -2.69 1.85
CA ASP A 127 17.85 -2.75 0.85
C ASP A 127 17.70 -4.02 0.02
N ALA A 128 17.51 -3.85 -1.29
CA ALA A 128 17.20 -4.91 -2.23
C ALA A 128 18.37 -5.89 -2.45
N VAL A 129 19.57 -5.60 -1.95
CA VAL A 129 20.75 -6.47 -2.09
C VAL A 129 21.01 -7.23 -0.79
N THR A 130 21.11 -6.49 0.31
CA THR A 130 21.53 -7.02 1.62
C THR A 130 20.37 -7.51 2.48
N GLY A 131 19.15 -7.05 2.20
CA GLY A 131 17.98 -7.29 3.05
C GLY A 131 17.94 -6.46 4.33
N ALA A 132 18.89 -5.54 4.51
CA ALA A 132 18.91 -4.64 5.65
C ALA A 132 17.70 -3.70 5.65
N ARG A 133 17.17 -3.42 6.85
CA ARG A 133 16.13 -2.41 7.05
C ARG A 133 16.78 -1.04 7.15
N LEU A 134 16.24 -0.07 6.41
CA LEU A 134 16.81 1.26 6.17
C LEU A 134 15.94 2.38 6.74
N GLU A 135 14.71 2.10 7.17
CA GLU A 135 13.87 3.11 7.79
C GLU A 135 14.39 3.53 9.17
N ALA A 136 14.22 4.81 9.51
CA ALA A 136 14.72 5.36 10.76
C ALA A 136 14.01 4.83 12.02
N ASP A 137 12.71 4.54 11.93
CA ASP A 137 11.90 3.99 13.03
C ASP A 137 11.34 2.62 12.64
N PRO A 138 11.94 1.50 13.13
CA PRO A 138 11.51 0.16 12.78
C PRO A 138 10.18 -0.28 13.42
N SER A 139 9.61 0.51 14.34
CA SER A 139 8.28 0.27 14.90
C SER A 139 7.19 1.01 14.11
N ARG A 140 7.52 2.18 13.53
CA ARG A 140 6.61 2.97 12.70
C ARG A 140 6.66 2.57 11.23
N GLY A 141 7.85 2.49 10.63
CA GLY A 141 8.03 2.40 9.19
C GLY A 141 7.90 3.73 8.46
N VAL A 142 8.01 3.66 7.14
CA VAL A 142 7.73 4.77 6.21
C VAL A 142 6.27 4.71 5.77
N ARG A 143 5.54 5.84 5.82
CA ARG A 143 4.10 5.86 5.52
C ARG A 143 3.79 6.69 4.27
N ALA A 144 3.57 6.01 3.14
CA ALA A 144 3.04 6.67 1.95
C ALA A 144 1.70 7.38 2.28
N SER A 145 1.58 8.65 1.89
CA SER A 145 0.44 9.49 2.22
C SER A 145 0.13 10.50 1.10
N ARG A 146 -0.99 11.22 1.20
CA ARG A 146 -1.42 12.26 0.26
C ARG A 146 -1.55 11.73 -1.17
N MET A 147 -2.26 10.62 -1.29
CA MET A 147 -2.57 9.96 -2.56
C MET A 147 -4.05 9.64 -2.64
N ASP A 148 -4.69 9.94 -3.77
CA ASP A 148 -6.10 9.59 -3.97
C ASP A 148 -6.44 9.50 -5.47
N LEU A 149 -7.68 9.12 -5.77
CA LEU A 149 -8.25 9.12 -7.11
C LEU A 149 -9.07 10.39 -7.33
N THR A 150 -9.08 10.90 -8.56
CA THR A 150 -10.15 11.80 -8.99
C THR A 150 -11.50 11.07 -8.98
N PRO A 151 -12.63 11.76 -8.81
CA PRO A 151 -13.95 11.13 -8.85
C PRO A 151 -14.21 10.34 -10.15
N ALA A 152 -13.72 10.86 -11.28
CA ALA A 152 -13.83 10.20 -12.58
C ALA A 152 -13.04 8.88 -12.62
N ALA A 153 -11.77 8.91 -12.18
CA ALA A 153 -10.93 7.72 -12.10
C ALA A 153 -11.46 6.70 -11.09
N GLU A 154 -11.99 7.12 -9.95
CA GLU A 154 -12.62 6.22 -8.98
C GLU A 154 -13.84 5.52 -9.59
N GLY A 155 -14.72 6.28 -10.25
CA GLY A 155 -15.89 5.73 -10.93
C GLY A 155 -15.52 4.70 -12.01
N GLU A 156 -14.50 4.98 -12.80
CA GLU A 156 -13.99 4.05 -13.82
C GLU A 156 -13.35 2.80 -13.19
N LEU A 157 -12.51 2.98 -12.18
CA LEU A 157 -11.87 1.87 -11.47
C LEU A 157 -12.91 0.91 -10.90
N ARG A 158 -13.94 1.43 -10.20
CA ARG A 158 -15.04 0.62 -9.64
C ARG A 158 -15.76 -0.18 -10.72
N ARG A 159 -16.12 0.46 -11.85
CA ARG A 159 -16.76 -0.21 -12.99
C ARG A 159 -15.92 -1.36 -13.56
N ARG A 160 -14.59 -1.19 -13.62
CA ARG A 160 -13.68 -2.22 -14.16
C ARG A 160 -13.37 -3.34 -13.17
N LEU A 161 -13.37 -3.05 -11.86
CA LEU A 161 -13.13 -4.03 -10.80
C LEU A 161 -14.38 -4.87 -10.46
N ALA A 162 -15.59 -4.29 -10.53
CA ALA A 162 -16.82 -4.95 -10.09
C ALA A 162 -17.10 -6.29 -10.81
N PRO A 163 -17.00 -6.40 -12.15
CA PRO A 163 -17.22 -7.67 -12.86
C PRO A 163 -16.23 -8.79 -12.48
N ARG A 164 -15.11 -8.43 -11.82
CA ARG A 164 -14.07 -9.36 -11.37
C ARG A 164 -14.17 -9.69 -9.88
N GLY A 165 -15.18 -9.16 -9.18
CA GLY A 165 -15.31 -9.31 -7.72
C GLY A 165 -14.21 -8.59 -6.92
N LEU A 166 -13.54 -7.61 -7.53
CA LEU A 166 -12.41 -6.91 -6.92
C LEU A 166 -12.76 -5.51 -6.40
N ASP A 167 -14.01 -5.07 -6.56
CA ASP A 167 -14.44 -3.73 -6.13
C ASP A 167 -14.65 -3.66 -4.61
N ASN A 168 -13.55 -3.56 -3.86
CA ASN A 168 -13.55 -3.39 -2.41
C ASN A 168 -12.51 -2.35 -1.97
N PRO A 169 -12.65 -1.77 -0.77
CA PRO A 169 -11.71 -0.76 -0.27
C PRO A 169 -10.26 -1.24 -0.24
N HIS A 170 -9.99 -2.51 0.15
CA HIS A 170 -8.62 -3.03 0.23
C HIS A 170 -7.92 -2.96 -1.12
N VAL A 171 -8.57 -3.39 -2.21
CA VAL A 171 -7.98 -3.35 -3.55
C VAL A 171 -7.79 -1.91 -4.03
N ARG A 172 -8.81 -1.06 -3.90
CA ARG A 172 -8.74 0.33 -4.38
C ARG A 172 -7.66 1.12 -3.65
N GLU A 173 -7.64 1.08 -2.32
CA GLU A 173 -6.66 1.80 -1.50
C GLU A 173 -5.24 1.26 -1.71
N ALA A 174 -5.06 -0.07 -1.80
CA ALA A 174 -3.76 -0.68 -2.05
C ALA A 174 -3.19 -0.36 -3.43
N LEU A 175 -4.04 -0.33 -4.48
CA LEU A 175 -3.59 -0.03 -5.84
C LEU A 175 -3.13 1.43 -5.99
N VAL A 176 -3.85 2.37 -5.38
CA VAL A 176 -3.46 3.80 -5.31
C VAL A 176 -2.13 3.95 -4.57
N LEU A 177 -1.99 3.30 -3.41
CA LEU A 177 -0.76 3.34 -2.62
C LEU A 177 0.43 2.75 -3.37
N ALA A 178 0.28 1.57 -3.99
CA ALA A 178 1.34 0.96 -4.79
C ALA A 178 1.77 1.85 -5.95
N THR A 179 0.81 2.51 -6.60
CA THR A 179 1.07 3.49 -7.66
C THR A 179 1.90 4.66 -7.12
N LYS A 180 1.54 5.20 -5.95
CA LYS A 180 2.31 6.25 -5.28
C LYS A 180 3.73 5.81 -4.99
N VAL A 181 3.90 4.62 -4.41
CA VAL A 181 5.21 4.08 -4.02
C VAL A 181 6.10 3.90 -5.24
N LEU A 182 5.60 3.29 -6.32
CA LEU A 182 6.40 3.09 -7.53
C LEU A 182 6.64 4.35 -8.37
N SER A 183 5.89 5.43 -8.11
CA SER A 183 6.16 6.75 -8.67
C SER A 183 7.47 7.37 -8.17
N ALA A 184 8.04 6.85 -7.07
CA ALA A 184 9.39 7.16 -6.61
C ALA A 184 10.41 6.30 -7.38
N PRO A 185 11.23 6.85 -8.29
CA PRO A 185 12.16 6.09 -9.13
C PRO A 185 13.10 5.15 -8.36
N GLN A 186 13.41 5.49 -7.11
CA GLN A 186 14.32 4.77 -6.22
C GLN A 186 13.74 3.45 -5.72
N VAL A 187 12.41 3.29 -5.69
CA VAL A 187 11.75 2.03 -5.29
C VAL A 187 11.75 1.07 -6.47
N LEU A 188 12.30 -0.12 -6.30
CA LEU A 188 12.34 -1.18 -7.31
C LEU A 188 11.03 -1.98 -7.33
N ALA A 189 10.55 -2.33 -6.15
CA ALA A 189 9.37 -3.16 -5.96
C ALA A 189 8.70 -2.87 -4.62
N GLU A 190 7.44 -3.27 -4.50
CA GLU A 190 6.71 -3.35 -3.23
C GLU A 190 6.18 -4.78 -3.03
N LEU A 191 6.26 -5.30 -1.81
CA LEU A 191 5.54 -6.49 -1.35
C LEU A 191 4.55 -6.09 -0.26
N CYS A 192 3.32 -6.61 -0.31
CA CYS A 192 2.32 -6.32 0.70
C CYS A 192 1.31 -7.47 0.87
N TRP A 193 0.87 -7.70 2.11
CA TRP A 193 -0.42 -8.35 2.38
C TRP A 193 -1.08 -7.77 3.63
N SER A 194 -2.40 -7.90 3.70
CA SER A 194 -3.22 -7.28 4.74
C SER A 194 -2.89 -7.83 6.13
N ASP A 195 -3.03 -7.02 7.17
CA ASP A 195 -3.06 -7.42 8.58
C ASP A 195 -4.48 -7.79 9.06
N ASP A 196 -5.51 -7.53 8.23
CA ASP A 196 -6.89 -7.97 8.49
C ASP A 196 -7.01 -9.51 8.47
N PRO A 197 -7.42 -10.17 9.58
CA PRO A 197 -7.47 -11.63 9.67
C PRO A 197 -8.40 -12.29 8.63
N ASP A 198 -9.41 -11.57 8.14
CA ASP A 198 -10.38 -12.08 7.17
C ASP A 198 -9.96 -11.84 5.72
N TYR A 199 -8.85 -11.12 5.49
CA TYR A 199 -8.35 -10.77 4.16
C TYR A 199 -6.96 -11.38 3.90
N THR A 200 -6.92 -12.51 3.18
CA THR A 200 -5.67 -13.26 2.92
C THR A 200 -4.89 -12.78 1.71
N ALA A 201 -5.49 -11.93 0.87
CA ALA A 201 -4.87 -11.47 -0.36
C ALA A 201 -3.77 -10.42 -0.13
N GLY A 202 -2.88 -10.33 -1.10
CA GLY A 202 -1.85 -9.32 -1.14
C GLY A 202 -1.32 -9.14 -2.55
N TYR A 203 -0.14 -8.55 -2.70
CA TYR A 203 0.42 -8.23 -4.00
C TYR A 203 1.94 -8.07 -3.98
N VAL A 204 2.52 -8.14 -5.17
CA VAL A 204 3.82 -7.56 -5.49
C VAL A 204 3.59 -6.50 -6.56
N ALA A 205 4.17 -5.31 -6.41
CA ALA A 205 4.12 -4.27 -7.41
C ALA A 205 5.52 -3.97 -7.96
N THR A 206 5.65 -3.89 -9.28
CA THR A 206 6.88 -3.50 -9.99
C THR A 206 6.53 -2.59 -11.16
N ARG A 207 7.50 -1.83 -11.69
CA ARG A 207 7.23 -0.93 -12.82
C ARG A 207 6.90 -1.68 -14.12
N ASP A 208 7.53 -2.82 -14.33
CA ASP A 208 7.41 -3.62 -15.55
C ASP A 208 6.19 -4.54 -15.54
N ARG A 209 5.71 -4.97 -14.36
CA ARG A 209 4.55 -5.86 -14.21
C ARG A 209 3.31 -5.16 -13.67
N GLY A 210 3.42 -3.93 -13.18
CA GLY A 210 2.33 -3.25 -12.50
C GLY A 210 2.04 -3.88 -11.14
N TYR A 211 0.75 -3.93 -10.76
CA TYR A 211 0.23 -4.49 -9.53
C TYR A 211 -0.18 -5.95 -9.73
N VAL A 212 0.63 -6.89 -9.24
CA VAL A 212 0.37 -8.34 -9.33
C VAL A 212 -0.31 -8.81 -8.06
N ARG A 213 -1.62 -9.05 -8.14
CA ARG A 213 -2.43 -9.50 -7.00
C ARG A 213 -2.36 -11.01 -6.81
N PHE A 214 -2.23 -11.44 -5.57
CA PHE A 214 -2.34 -12.84 -5.13
C PHE A 214 -3.56 -13.00 -4.24
N PRO A 215 -4.45 -13.99 -4.49
CA PRO A 215 -5.57 -14.27 -3.59
C PRO A 215 -5.14 -14.69 -2.17
N HIS A 216 -3.95 -15.31 -2.03
CA HIS A 216 -3.47 -15.85 -0.75
C HIS A 216 -1.97 -15.57 -0.55
N LEU A 217 -1.61 -14.72 0.42
CA LEU A 217 -0.22 -14.52 0.90
C LEU A 217 -0.07 -14.76 2.42
N LYS A 218 -1.16 -15.05 3.12
CA LYS A 218 -1.15 -15.50 4.52
C LYS A 218 -2.27 -16.51 4.80
N PRO A 219 -2.16 -17.30 5.88
CA PRO A 219 -3.27 -18.11 6.37
C PRO A 219 -4.47 -17.24 6.78
N LEU A 220 -5.69 -17.79 6.64
CA LEU A 220 -6.90 -17.16 7.18
C LEU A 220 -6.81 -17.07 8.71
N GLY A 221 -7.21 -15.94 9.29
CA GLY A 221 -7.16 -15.69 10.73
C GLY A 221 -5.81 -15.17 11.25
N ASP A 222 -4.76 -15.11 10.41
CA ASP A 222 -3.49 -14.53 10.82
C ASP A 222 -3.57 -12.99 10.79
N GLU A 223 -3.35 -12.35 11.94
CA GLU A 223 -3.41 -10.88 12.09
C GLU A 223 -2.11 -10.17 11.65
N ARG A 224 -1.10 -10.93 11.19
CA ARG A 224 0.17 -10.36 10.73
C ARG A 224 0.12 -10.01 9.26
N GLY A 225 0.45 -8.75 8.98
CA GLY A 225 0.55 -8.18 7.66
C GLY A 225 1.56 -7.05 7.62
N GLY A 226 1.66 -6.40 6.48
CA GLY A 226 2.61 -5.30 6.32
C GLY A 226 3.08 -5.12 4.89
N ARG A 227 4.06 -4.23 4.77
CA ARG A 227 4.59 -3.73 3.50
C ARG A 227 6.11 -3.70 3.55
N ALA A 228 6.74 -3.97 2.42
CA ALA A 228 8.16 -3.79 2.21
C ALA A 228 8.40 -3.03 0.90
N PHE A 229 9.13 -1.91 0.97
CA PHE A 229 9.58 -1.14 -0.19
C PHE A 229 11.04 -1.49 -0.45
N PHE A 230 11.33 -2.04 -1.62
CA PHE A 230 12.69 -2.46 -1.98
C PHE A 230 13.41 -1.34 -2.70
N VAL A 231 14.60 -0.97 -2.24
CA VAL A 231 15.43 0.10 -2.80
C VAL A 231 16.88 -0.34 -2.94
N ARG A 232 17.71 0.34 -3.73
CA ARG A 232 19.17 0.17 -3.65
C ARG A 232 19.71 1.21 -2.68
N GLY A 233 20.16 0.80 -1.49
CA GLY A 233 20.51 1.70 -0.40
C GLY A 233 21.82 2.47 -0.62
N ALA A 234 22.77 1.91 -1.39
CA ALA A 234 24.05 2.56 -1.65
C ALA A 234 23.87 3.92 -2.36
N GLY A 235 24.24 5.01 -1.70
CA GLY A 235 24.12 6.37 -2.23
C GLY A 235 22.70 6.94 -2.27
N LEU A 236 21.72 6.23 -1.69
CA LEU A 236 20.34 6.70 -1.62
C LEU A 236 20.16 7.70 -0.47
N ASP A 237 19.58 8.85 -0.77
CA ASP A 237 19.05 9.77 0.23
C ASP A 237 17.72 9.23 0.79
N LEU A 238 17.80 8.58 1.95
CA LEU A 238 16.66 7.94 2.61
C LEU A 238 15.65 8.95 3.16
N ASP A 239 16.12 10.13 3.58
CA ASP A 239 15.27 11.19 4.12
C ASP A 239 14.49 11.86 2.99
N ALA A 240 15.13 12.10 1.84
CA ALA A 240 14.44 12.61 0.65
C ALA A 240 13.40 11.62 0.13
N LEU A 241 13.72 10.32 0.09
CA LEU A 241 12.75 9.29 -0.33
C LEU A 241 11.56 9.19 0.64
N SER A 242 11.84 9.14 1.95
CA SER A 242 10.79 9.11 2.97
C SER A 242 9.95 10.38 2.89
N GLY A 243 10.59 11.54 2.80
CA GLY A 243 9.94 12.84 2.60
C GLY A 243 9.04 12.86 1.36
N PHE A 244 9.52 12.30 0.25
CA PHE A 244 8.73 12.16 -0.97
C PHE A 244 7.48 11.30 -0.74
N LEU A 245 7.64 10.10 -0.17
CA LEU A 245 6.54 9.17 0.06
C LEU A 245 5.51 9.72 1.05
N GLU A 246 5.95 10.40 2.10
CA GLU A 246 5.07 10.92 3.15
C GLU A 246 4.41 12.26 2.79
N HIS A 247 5.05 13.12 1.97
CA HIS A 247 4.60 14.51 1.81
C HIS A 247 4.22 14.93 0.39
N SER A 248 4.74 14.28 -0.66
CA SER A 248 4.37 14.67 -2.03
C SER A 248 2.90 14.33 -2.30
N VAL A 249 2.21 15.11 -3.12
CA VAL A 249 0.79 14.89 -3.42
C VAL A 249 0.65 14.21 -4.78
N LEU A 250 -0.10 13.11 -4.84
CA LEU A 250 -0.41 12.40 -6.09
C LEU A 250 -1.92 12.23 -6.22
N LEU A 251 -2.51 12.81 -7.26
CA LEU A 251 -3.92 12.64 -7.60
C LEU A 251 -4.04 11.84 -8.89
N ILE A 252 -4.62 10.65 -8.82
CA ILE A 252 -4.67 9.74 -9.97
C ILE A 252 -5.93 10.00 -10.79
N ASP A 253 -5.72 10.33 -12.06
CA ASP A 253 -6.74 10.72 -13.03
C ASP A 253 -6.92 9.69 -14.16
N GLU A 254 -5.98 8.74 -14.30
CA GLU A 254 -6.06 7.67 -15.29
C GLU A 254 -6.04 6.27 -14.64
N VAL A 255 -6.92 5.38 -15.12
CA VAL A 255 -6.99 3.99 -14.66
C VAL A 255 -6.16 3.10 -15.57
N GLY A 256 -5.18 2.41 -15.00
CA GLY A 256 -4.37 1.40 -15.69
C GLY A 256 -5.18 0.22 -16.21
N GLU A 257 -4.54 -0.68 -16.93
CA GLU A 257 -5.20 -1.88 -17.43
C GLU A 257 -5.63 -2.77 -16.27
N ILE A 258 -6.92 -3.14 -16.23
CA ILE A 258 -7.44 -4.13 -15.28
C ILE A 258 -7.53 -5.47 -16.03
N GLY A 259 -6.43 -6.21 -15.97
CA GLY A 259 -6.22 -7.50 -16.58
C GLY A 259 -7.09 -8.61 -15.98
N GLY A 260 -6.91 -9.81 -16.52
CA GLY A 260 -7.57 -11.03 -16.06
C GLY A 260 -6.80 -11.75 -14.96
N THR A 261 -7.21 -13.00 -14.74
CA THR A 261 -6.51 -13.94 -13.86
C THR A 261 -5.64 -14.86 -14.70
N SER A 262 -4.38 -15.02 -14.32
CA SER A 262 -3.48 -16.05 -14.85
C SER A 262 -3.15 -17.05 -13.74
N ILE A 263 -2.84 -18.29 -14.10
CA ILE A 263 -2.46 -19.33 -13.13
C ILE A 263 -0.95 -19.29 -12.98
N TRP A 264 -0.45 -19.23 -11.73
CA TRP A 264 0.98 -19.37 -11.51
C TRP A 264 1.43 -20.78 -11.87
N LYS A 265 2.52 -20.85 -12.64
CA LYS A 265 3.20 -22.10 -12.96
C LYS A 265 4.61 -21.98 -12.43
N GLU A 266 5.04 -22.96 -11.65
CA GLU A 266 6.41 -23.04 -11.21
C GLU A 266 7.32 -23.16 -12.43
N GLY A 267 8.12 -22.11 -12.69
CA GLY A 267 9.19 -22.18 -13.68
C GLY A 267 10.32 -23.09 -13.19
N PRO A 268 11.17 -23.63 -14.09
CA PRO A 268 12.35 -24.37 -13.66
C PRO A 268 13.18 -23.49 -12.73
N CYS A 269 13.54 -24.01 -11.55
CA CYS A 269 14.42 -23.31 -10.61
C CYS A 269 15.68 -22.87 -11.35
N ALA A 270 15.91 -21.55 -11.44
CA ALA A 270 17.22 -21.03 -11.80
C ALA A 270 18.16 -21.36 -10.64
N ASN A 271 18.99 -22.40 -10.83
CA ASN A 271 20.11 -22.75 -9.96
C ASN A 271 21.15 -21.62 -9.93
#